data_AF-A0A7X9KD27-F1
#
_entry.id   AF-A0A7X9KD27-F1
#
_cell.length_a   1.000
_cell.length_b   1.000
_cell.length_c   1.000
_cell.angle_alpha   90.00
_cell.angle_beta   90.00
_cell.angle_gamma   90.00
#
_symmetry.space_group_name_H-M   'P 1'
#
loop_
_entity.id
_entity.type
_entity.pdbx_description
1 polymer ?
#
loop_
_entity_poly.entity_id
_entity_poly.type
_entity_poly.pdbx_seq_one_letter_code
_entity_poly.pdbx_strand_id
1 'polypeptide(L)'
;MSTGLLFNLLGGVGLFLYGIKLMGESLQDLAGDRMRRLISALTSSPLKGVAVGALITAVIQASGATTVMTASFVHAGLMTLKQSVGVMMGAAIGTTVTAQLVAFKIGDFALPLIGFGMLFAVFGRSKKQKFIGNGIVGFGLLFLGMLTMGNAMNFLRERQDIYLAFQHHPILGVMAGTALTMLVQSSSATVGLTIVMGSQGLLTLDSAIPILFGDNIGTTITAVLASLGMNRSARQSALAHVLFKVIGVAIFLAFVGPFKDLVLLTSSDIARQLANAHTLFNV
;
A
#
# COMPACT_ATOMS: atom_id res chain seq x y z
N MET A 1 2.90 -3.92 -27.27
CA MET A 1 2.26 -4.85 -26.31
C MET A 1 1.10 -5.53 -27.01
N SER A 2 0.94 -6.85 -26.87
CA SER A 2 -0.28 -7.51 -27.31
C SER A 2 -1.46 -7.06 -26.44
N THR A 3 -2.66 -6.98 -27.00
CA THR A 3 -3.89 -6.63 -26.26
C THR A 3 -4.13 -7.53 -25.05
N GLY A 4 -3.74 -8.81 -25.14
CA GLY A 4 -3.81 -9.76 -24.02
C GLY A 4 -2.96 -9.38 -22.81
N LEU A 5 -1.76 -8.80 -23.01
CA LEU A 5 -0.92 -8.34 -21.89
C LEU A 5 -1.57 -7.17 -21.14
N LEU A 6 -2.17 -6.24 -21.88
CA LEU A 6 -2.88 -5.10 -21.28
C LEU A 6 -4.09 -5.57 -20.48
N PHE A 7 -4.87 -6.52 -21.00
CA PHE A 7 -6.02 -7.07 -20.28
C PHE A 7 -5.61 -7.88 -19.05
N ASN A 8 -4.53 -8.65 -19.11
CA ASN A 8 -4.00 -9.35 -17.93
C ASN A 8 -3.51 -8.36 -16.87
N LEU A 9 -2.86 -7.26 -17.26
CA LEU A 9 -2.43 -6.24 -16.31
C LEU A 9 -3.64 -5.57 -15.65
N LEU A 10 -4.61 -5.08 -16.44
CA LEU A 10 -5.81 -4.42 -15.91
C LEU A 10 -6.67 -5.37 -15.06
N GLY A 11 -6.87 -6.61 -15.53
CA GLY A 11 -7.60 -7.64 -14.80
C GLY A 11 -6.87 -8.02 -13.50
N GLY A 12 -5.55 -8.17 -13.54
CA GLY A 12 -4.72 -8.44 -12.37
C GLY A 12 -4.79 -7.32 -11.33
N VAL A 13 -4.71 -6.05 -11.75
CA VAL A 13 -4.94 -4.89 -10.88
C VAL A 13 -6.34 -4.92 -10.28
N GLY A 14 -7.37 -5.20 -11.09
CA GLY A 14 -8.75 -5.31 -10.63
C GLY A 14 -8.95 -6.38 -9.56
N LEU A 15 -8.43 -7.59 -9.80
CA LEU A 15 -8.45 -8.69 -8.82
C LEU A 15 -7.72 -8.32 -7.53
N PHE A 16 -6.55 -7.68 -7.66
CA PHE A 16 -5.74 -7.26 -6.52
C PHE A 16 -6.46 -6.22 -5.65
N LEU A 17 -6.97 -5.16 -6.27
CA LEU A 17 -7.70 -4.09 -5.58
C LEU A 17 -8.98 -4.62 -4.94
N TYR A 18 -9.72 -5.47 -5.64
CA TYR A 18 -10.93 -6.09 -5.09
C TYR A 18 -10.59 -7.04 -3.92
N GLY A 19 -9.47 -7.77 -4.01
CA GLY A 19 -8.95 -8.59 -2.92
C GLY A 19 -8.64 -7.79 -1.66
N ILE A 20 -7.91 -6.66 -1.79
CA ILE A 20 -7.67 -5.73 -0.68
C ILE A 20 -8.98 -5.20 -0.12
N LYS A 21 -9.91 -4.77 -0.98
CA LYS A 21 -11.20 -4.23 -0.55
C LYS A 21 -11.97 -5.25 0.29
N LEU A 22 -12.15 -6.47 -0.22
CA LEU A 22 -12.90 -7.52 0.45
C LEU A 22 -12.25 -7.94 1.78
N MET A 23 -10.91 -7.99 1.81
CA MET A 23 -10.15 -8.23 3.04
C MET A 23 -10.34 -7.10 4.05
N GLY A 24 -10.21 -5.84 3.64
CA GLY A 24 -10.39 -4.67 4.51
C GLY A 24 -11.79 -4.57 5.08
N GLU A 25 -12.82 -4.74 4.25
CA GLU A 25 -14.23 -4.75 4.69
C GLU A 25 -14.49 -5.91 5.68
N SER A 26 -13.95 -7.10 5.41
CA SER A 26 -14.09 -8.25 6.31
C SER A 26 -13.38 -8.05 7.64
N LEU A 27 -12.17 -7.47 7.65
CA LEU A 27 -11.45 -7.13 8.88
C LEU A 27 -12.19 -6.05 9.68
N GLN A 28 -12.75 -5.06 8.99
CA GLN A 28 -13.56 -4.00 9.59
C GLN A 28 -14.84 -4.56 10.23
N ASP A 29 -15.58 -5.42 9.53
CA ASP A 29 -16.80 -6.06 10.04
C ASP A 29 -16.51 -7.00 11.21
N LEU A 30 -15.37 -7.71 11.19
CA LEU A 30 -14.91 -8.54 12.30
C LEU A 30 -14.47 -7.70 13.52
N ALA A 31 -13.92 -6.50 13.28
CA ALA A 31 -13.51 -5.58 14.35
C ALA A 31 -14.71 -4.89 15.03
N GLY A 32 -15.82 -4.67 14.30
CA GLY A 32 -17.10 -4.17 14.84
C GLY A 32 -16.96 -2.87 15.63
N ASP A 33 -17.49 -2.84 16.86
CA ASP A 33 -17.50 -1.64 17.72
C ASP A 33 -16.10 -1.13 18.10
N ARG A 34 -15.05 -1.96 17.98
CA ARG A 34 -13.67 -1.52 18.21
C ARG A 34 -13.24 -0.45 17.21
N MET A 35 -13.76 -0.47 15.98
CA MET A 35 -13.49 0.56 14.99
C MET A 35 -14.07 1.92 15.41
N ARG A 36 -15.29 1.93 15.96
CA ARG A 36 -15.89 3.16 16.51
C ARG A 36 -15.05 3.73 17.65
N ARG A 37 -14.50 2.86 18.51
CA ARG A 37 -13.61 3.26 19.60
C ARG A 37 -12.26 3.80 19.12
N LEU A 38 -11.66 3.20 18.09
CA LEU A 38 -10.41 3.69 17.50
C LEU A 38 -10.58 5.07 16.85
N ILE A 39 -11.71 5.29 16.17
CA ILE A 39 -12.08 6.60 15.61
C ILE A 39 -12.35 7.61 16.74
N SER A 40 -13.05 7.22 17.81
CA SER A 40 -13.26 8.12 18.97
C SER A 40 -11.99 8.40 19.78
N ALA A 41 -10.96 7.57 19.61
CA ALA A 41 -9.64 7.75 20.24
C ALA A 41 -8.70 8.64 19.41
N LEU A 42 -9.20 9.33 18.36
CA LEU A 42 -8.49 10.39 17.65
C LEU A 42 -8.17 11.52 18.66
N THR A 43 -6.94 11.50 19.15
CA THR A 43 -6.56 11.99 20.49
C THR A 43 -5.77 13.31 20.43
N SER A 44 -5.65 13.94 21.59
CA SER A 44 -5.07 15.25 21.90
C SER A 44 -3.58 15.45 21.59
N SER A 45 -2.85 14.42 21.12
CA SER A 45 -1.40 14.50 20.89
C SER A 45 -0.96 13.85 19.56
N PRO A 46 0.05 14.39 18.86
CA PRO A 46 0.50 13.85 17.57
C PRO A 46 0.95 12.39 17.60
N LEU A 47 1.67 11.94 18.64
CA LEU A 47 2.16 10.56 18.76
C LEU A 47 1.02 9.54 18.86
N LYS A 48 -0.01 9.84 19.64
CA LYS A 48 -1.22 9.00 19.68
C LYS A 48 -1.95 9.05 18.33
N GLY A 49 -1.91 10.17 17.63
CA GLY A 49 -2.37 10.30 16.25
C GLY A 49 -1.68 9.30 15.31
N VAL A 50 -0.35 9.17 15.40
CA VAL A 50 0.41 8.16 14.62
C VAL A 50 -0.07 6.75 14.93
N ALA A 51 -0.18 6.38 16.20
CA ALA A 51 -0.65 5.05 16.58
C ALA A 51 -2.08 4.76 16.07
N VAL A 52 -2.99 5.72 16.20
CA VAL A 52 -4.38 5.58 15.73
C VAL A 52 -4.44 5.50 14.21
N GLY A 53 -3.70 6.35 13.49
CA GLY A 53 -3.61 6.31 12.03
C GLY A 53 -3.07 4.98 11.51
N ALA A 54 -2.04 4.44 12.18
CA ALA A 54 -1.47 3.14 11.87
C ALA A 54 -2.48 2.02 12.09
N LEU A 55 -3.17 2.00 13.22
CA LEU A 55 -4.18 0.99 13.53
C LEU A 55 -5.39 1.05 12.59
N ILE A 56 -5.94 2.23 12.35
CA ILE A 56 -7.07 2.42 11.43
C ILE A 56 -6.67 1.94 10.03
N THR A 57 -5.49 2.33 9.57
CA THR A 57 -5.05 1.99 8.22
C THR A 57 -4.64 0.53 8.09
N ALA A 58 -4.08 -0.10 9.14
CA ALA A 58 -3.80 -1.54 9.15
C ALA A 58 -5.08 -2.39 9.10
N VAL A 59 -6.19 -1.89 9.65
CA VAL A 59 -7.48 -2.61 9.61
C VAL A 59 -8.22 -2.35 8.29
N ILE A 60 -8.32 -1.08 7.90
CA ILE A 60 -9.05 -0.66 6.68
C ILE A 60 -8.24 -0.96 5.41
N GLN A 61 -6.91 -1.05 5.53
CA GLN A 61 -5.96 -1.31 4.43
C GLN A 61 -5.92 -0.21 3.36
N ALA A 62 -6.47 0.98 3.65
CA ALA A 62 -6.53 2.12 2.74
C ALA A 62 -6.06 3.42 3.42
N SER A 63 -4.78 3.78 3.26
CA SER A 63 -4.20 5.03 3.79
C SER A 63 -4.82 6.27 3.15
N GLY A 64 -5.21 6.20 1.87
CA GLY A 64 -5.93 7.25 1.18
C GLY A 64 -7.25 7.60 1.88
N ALA A 65 -8.05 6.59 2.24
CA ALA A 65 -9.30 6.78 2.98
C ALA A 65 -9.08 7.42 4.35
N THR A 66 -8.08 6.96 5.11
CA THR A 66 -7.68 7.58 6.39
C THR A 66 -7.28 9.05 6.19
N THR A 67 -6.56 9.36 5.13
CA THR A 67 -6.09 10.71 4.82
C THR A 67 -7.24 11.64 4.43
N VAL A 68 -8.17 11.17 3.59
CA VAL A 68 -9.37 11.93 3.21
C VAL A 68 -10.26 12.20 4.43
N MET A 69 -10.51 11.18 5.25
CA MET A 69 -11.26 11.33 6.50
C MET A 69 -10.61 12.36 7.43
N THR A 70 -9.30 12.30 7.57
CA THR A 70 -8.55 13.24 8.42
C THR A 70 -8.63 14.67 7.89
N ALA A 71 -8.50 14.87 6.58
CA ALA A 71 -8.66 16.18 5.96
C ALA A 71 -10.08 16.74 6.17
N SER A 72 -11.11 15.90 6.06
CA SER A 72 -12.51 16.26 6.33
C SER A 72 -12.74 16.67 7.79
N PHE A 73 -12.09 16.01 8.76
CA PHE A 73 -12.20 16.40 10.16
C PHE A 73 -11.49 17.71 10.48
N VAL A 74 -10.35 17.99 9.84
CA VAL A 74 -9.71 19.32 9.91
C VAL A 74 -10.60 20.38 9.27
N HIS A 75 -11.24 20.04 8.14
CA HIS A 75 -12.18 20.95 7.48
C HIS A 75 -13.37 21.30 8.38
N ALA A 76 -13.94 20.31 9.07
CA ALA A 76 -15.04 20.48 10.00
C ALA A 76 -14.64 21.12 11.36
N GLY A 77 -13.35 21.41 11.58
CA GLY A 77 -12.85 21.94 12.85
C GLY A 77 -12.83 20.93 14.01
N LEU A 78 -13.05 19.65 13.71
CA LEU A 78 -13.04 18.55 14.69
C LEU A 78 -11.63 18.08 15.05
N MET A 79 -10.64 18.43 14.22
CA MET A 79 -9.23 18.11 14.43
C MET A 79 -8.33 19.30 14.11
N THR A 80 -7.25 19.45 14.88
CA THR A 80 -6.19 20.42 14.56
C THR A 80 -5.28 19.90 13.45
N LEU A 81 -4.60 20.81 12.76
CA LEU A 81 -3.55 20.49 11.79
C LEU A 81 -2.45 19.59 12.38
N LYS A 82 -2.09 19.80 13.65
CA LYS A 82 -1.02 19.01 14.31
C LYS A 82 -1.44 17.56 14.53
N GLN A 83 -2.71 17.35 14.88
CA GLN A 83 -3.27 16.01 15.06
C GLN A 83 -3.42 15.30 13.71
N SER A 84 -3.85 16.02 12.67
CA SER A 84 -4.02 15.42 11.35
C SER A 84 -2.73 14.92 10.75
N VAL A 85 -1.64 15.69 10.88
CA VAL A 85 -0.31 15.27 10.45
C VAL A 85 0.11 13.96 11.13
N GLY A 86 -0.10 13.84 12.45
CA GLY A 86 0.18 12.61 13.19
C GLY A 86 -0.60 11.42 12.64
N VAL A 87 -1.91 11.57 12.41
CA VAL A 87 -2.76 10.50 11.85
C VAL A 87 -2.35 10.11 10.42
N MET A 88 -2.02 11.09 9.58
CA MET A 88 -1.54 10.83 8.21
C MET A 88 -0.19 10.11 8.19
N MET A 89 0.74 10.47 9.07
CA MET A 89 2.01 9.74 9.24
C MET A 89 1.77 8.31 9.73
N GLY A 90 0.87 8.13 10.70
CA GLY A 90 0.43 6.80 11.15
C GLY A 90 -0.15 5.95 10.03
N ALA A 91 -0.98 6.53 9.18
CA ALA A 91 -1.61 5.81 8.08
C ALA A 91 -0.59 5.15 7.16
N ALA A 92 0.53 5.80 6.92
CA ALA A 92 1.63 5.25 6.15
C ALA A 92 2.27 4.00 6.79
N ILE A 93 2.44 4.01 8.12
CA ILE A 93 2.87 2.83 8.87
C ILE A 93 1.85 1.70 8.75
N GLY A 94 0.55 2.01 8.84
CA GLY A 94 -0.51 1.00 8.71
C GLY A 94 -0.50 0.26 7.38
N THR A 95 -0.23 0.96 6.26
CA THR A 95 -0.11 0.33 4.93
C THR A 95 1.02 -0.70 4.82
N THR A 96 2.00 -0.68 5.71
CA THR A 96 3.10 -1.66 5.73
C THR A 96 2.61 -3.08 6.05
N VAL A 97 1.47 -3.22 6.75
CA VAL A 97 0.86 -4.52 7.05
C VAL A 97 0.54 -5.28 5.77
N THR A 98 0.01 -4.62 4.74
CA THR A 98 -0.24 -5.24 3.44
C THR A 98 1.04 -5.73 2.78
N ALA A 99 2.10 -4.93 2.81
CA ALA A 99 3.40 -5.31 2.24
C ALA A 99 3.97 -6.55 2.93
N GLN A 100 3.87 -6.60 4.26
CA GLN A 100 4.30 -7.76 5.05
C GLN A 100 3.48 -9.01 4.73
N LEU A 101 2.16 -8.87 4.61
CA LEU A 101 1.25 -9.94 4.21
C LEU A 101 1.58 -10.48 2.82
N VAL A 102 1.82 -9.59 1.86
CA VAL A 102 2.18 -9.92 0.47
C VAL A 102 3.54 -10.62 0.37
N ALA A 103 4.51 -10.24 1.20
CA ALA A 103 5.85 -10.82 1.17
C ALA A 103 5.92 -12.26 1.69
N PHE A 104 4.84 -12.80 2.28
CA PHE A 104 4.76 -14.23 2.48
C PHE A 104 4.54 -14.92 1.14
N LYS A 105 5.35 -15.94 0.84
CA LYS A 105 5.27 -16.76 -0.39
C LYS A 105 4.01 -17.65 -0.39
N ILE A 106 2.84 -17.02 -0.43
CA ILE A 106 1.52 -17.66 -0.38
C ILE A 106 0.89 -17.71 -1.79
N GLY A 107 1.63 -17.25 -2.82
CA GLY A 107 1.16 -17.26 -4.21
C GLY A 107 0.58 -18.61 -4.65
N ASP A 108 1.23 -19.71 -4.29
CA ASP A 108 0.79 -21.08 -4.64
C ASP A 108 -0.50 -21.49 -3.93
N PHE A 109 -0.83 -20.85 -2.81
CA PHE A 109 -2.05 -21.09 -2.06
C PHE A 109 -3.19 -20.16 -2.46
N ALA A 110 -3.01 -19.25 -3.43
CA ALA A 110 -4.04 -18.30 -3.85
C ALA A 110 -5.36 -19.00 -4.24
N LEU A 111 -5.30 -20.02 -5.10
CA LEU A 111 -6.49 -20.76 -5.55
C LEU A 111 -7.14 -21.60 -4.42
N PRO A 112 -6.38 -22.38 -3.61
CA PRO A 112 -6.94 -23.02 -2.42
C PRO A 112 -7.60 -22.04 -1.46
N LEU A 113 -6.99 -20.88 -1.20
CA LEU A 113 -7.56 -19.85 -0.33
C LEU A 113 -8.88 -19.34 -0.87
N ILE A 114 -8.98 -19.06 -2.17
CA ILE A 114 -10.26 -18.67 -2.80
C ILE A 114 -11.29 -19.79 -2.63
N GLY A 115 -10.94 -21.04 -2.93
CA GLY A 115 -11.86 -22.18 -2.83
C GLY A 115 -12.40 -22.38 -1.41
N PHE A 116 -11.51 -22.51 -0.42
CA PHE A 116 -11.91 -22.68 0.98
C PHE A 116 -12.61 -21.43 1.54
N GLY A 117 -12.11 -20.24 1.22
CA GLY A 117 -12.73 -18.98 1.61
C GLY A 117 -14.16 -18.86 1.10
N MET A 118 -14.41 -19.25 -0.16
CA MET A 118 -15.74 -19.25 -0.76
C MET A 118 -16.70 -20.21 -0.06
N LEU A 119 -16.23 -21.38 0.38
CA LEU A 119 -17.06 -22.29 1.16
C LEU A 119 -17.57 -21.65 2.45
N PHE A 120 -16.68 -20.95 3.19
CA PHE A 120 -17.07 -20.24 4.41
C PHE A 120 -17.92 -18.98 4.11
N ALA A 121 -17.63 -18.27 3.01
CA ALA A 121 -18.35 -17.07 2.61
C ALA A 121 -19.81 -17.36 2.24
N VAL A 122 -20.04 -18.43 1.47
CA VAL A 122 -21.36 -18.80 0.95
C VAL A 122 -22.13 -19.65 1.95
N PHE A 123 -21.51 -20.71 2.49
CA PHE A 123 -22.18 -21.70 3.33
C PHE A 123 -22.02 -21.44 4.85
N GLY A 124 -21.31 -20.39 5.24
CA GLY A 124 -21.17 -19.99 6.64
C GLY A 124 -22.53 -19.75 7.30
N ARG A 125 -22.77 -20.37 8.46
CA ARG A 125 -24.04 -20.29 9.19
C ARG A 125 -24.18 -19.00 10.00
N SER A 126 -23.07 -18.39 10.38
CA SER A 126 -23.04 -17.13 11.13
C SER A 126 -22.45 -15.99 10.29
N LYS A 127 -22.85 -14.73 10.58
CA LYS A 127 -22.26 -13.54 9.93
C LYS A 127 -20.74 -13.51 10.06
N LYS A 128 -20.22 -13.87 11.24
CA LYS A 128 -18.78 -13.96 11.51
C LYS A 128 -18.06 -14.96 10.59
N GLN A 129 -18.65 -16.14 10.36
CA GLN A 129 -18.07 -17.13 9.43
C GLN A 129 -18.04 -16.60 8.01
N LYS A 130 -19.11 -15.91 7.57
CA LYS A 130 -19.15 -15.31 6.23
C LYS A 130 -18.10 -14.22 6.05
N PHE A 131 -17.90 -13.37 7.06
CA PHE A 131 -16.84 -12.35 7.05
C PHE A 131 -15.44 -12.97 7.01
N ILE A 132 -15.18 -14.02 7.81
CA ILE A 132 -13.90 -14.75 7.73
C ILE A 132 -13.70 -15.34 6.33
N GLY A 133 -14.74 -15.97 5.77
CA GLY A 133 -14.71 -16.52 4.41
C GLY A 133 -14.38 -15.45 3.37
N ASN A 134 -15.09 -14.31 3.39
CA ASN A 134 -14.83 -13.17 2.52
C ASN A 134 -13.41 -12.64 2.68
N GLY A 135 -12.90 -12.54 3.91
CA GLY A 135 -11.52 -12.13 4.16
C GLY A 135 -10.50 -13.06 3.53
N ILE A 136 -10.70 -14.39 3.63
CA ILE A 136 -9.84 -15.41 3.01
C ILE A 136 -9.93 -15.33 1.48
N VAL A 137 -11.12 -15.16 0.92
CA VAL A 137 -11.31 -14.95 -0.53
C VAL A 137 -10.56 -13.70 -0.99
N GLY A 138 -10.73 -12.60 -0.27
CA GLY A 138 -10.04 -11.34 -0.56
C GLY A 138 -8.53 -11.51 -0.56
N PHE A 139 -8.00 -12.24 0.43
CA PHE A 139 -6.59 -12.59 0.51
C PHE A 139 -6.13 -13.43 -0.68
N GLY A 140 -6.89 -14.46 -1.09
CA GLY A 140 -6.54 -15.27 -2.26
C GLY A 140 -6.62 -14.50 -3.59
N LEU A 141 -7.64 -13.65 -3.77
CA LEU A 141 -7.78 -12.79 -4.95
C LEU A 141 -6.64 -11.76 -5.06
N LEU A 142 -6.18 -11.25 -3.91
CA LEU A 142 -5.02 -10.38 -3.83
C LEU A 142 -3.79 -11.07 -4.45
N PHE A 143 -3.47 -12.30 -4.04
CA PHE A 143 -2.34 -13.05 -4.62
C PHE A 143 -2.55 -13.41 -6.09
N LEU A 144 -3.76 -13.83 -6.47
CA LEU A 144 -4.06 -14.16 -7.87
C LEU A 144 -3.88 -12.94 -8.78
N GLY A 145 -4.37 -11.77 -8.35
CA GLY A 145 -4.18 -10.51 -9.06
C GLY A 145 -2.70 -10.17 -9.23
N MET A 146 -1.92 -10.33 -8.16
CA MET A 146 -0.45 -10.16 -8.17
C MET A 146 0.27 -11.05 -9.17
N LEU A 147 -0.01 -12.35 -9.15
CA LEU A 147 0.58 -13.31 -10.10
C LEU A 147 0.18 -12.97 -11.54
N THR A 148 -1.07 -12.58 -11.76
CA THR A 148 -1.56 -12.17 -13.09
C THR A 148 -0.82 -10.92 -13.58
N MET A 149 -0.61 -9.91 -12.73
CA MET A 149 0.17 -8.72 -13.08
C MET A 149 1.64 -9.05 -13.35
N GLY A 150 2.28 -9.87 -12.50
CA GLY A 150 3.67 -10.30 -12.69
C GLY A 150 3.87 -11.03 -14.03
N ASN A 151 2.96 -11.95 -14.34
CA ASN A 151 2.98 -12.66 -15.62
C ASN A 151 2.80 -11.73 -16.83
N ALA A 152 1.95 -10.70 -16.71
CA ALA A 152 1.81 -9.67 -17.73
C ALA A 152 3.06 -8.80 -17.90
N MET A 153 3.93 -8.72 -16.88
CA MET A 153 5.19 -7.98 -16.89
C MET A 153 6.39 -8.81 -17.36
N ASN A 154 6.22 -10.11 -17.67
CA ASN A 154 7.33 -10.97 -18.10
C ASN A 154 8.03 -10.50 -19.38
N PHE A 155 7.37 -9.73 -20.25
CA PHE A 155 8.01 -9.15 -21.44
C PHE A 155 9.18 -8.22 -21.09
N LEU A 156 9.23 -7.70 -19.85
CA LEU A 156 10.35 -6.90 -19.38
C LEU A 156 11.65 -7.71 -19.24
N ARG A 157 11.59 -9.05 -19.13
CA ARG A 157 12.80 -9.90 -19.10
C ARG A 157 13.65 -9.76 -20.36
N GLU A 158 13.01 -9.54 -21.49
CA GLU A 158 13.67 -9.42 -22.79
C GLU A 158 14.16 -7.98 -23.07
N ARG A 159 13.89 -7.04 -22.17
CA ARG A 159 14.15 -5.60 -22.32
C ARG A 159 15.23 -5.11 -21.37
N GLN A 160 16.47 -5.54 -21.62
CA GLN A 160 17.64 -5.10 -20.85
C GLN A 160 17.85 -3.58 -20.86
N ASP A 161 17.41 -2.89 -21.93
CA ASP A 161 17.42 -1.44 -22.04
C ASP A 161 16.63 -0.75 -20.92
N ILE A 162 15.44 -1.28 -20.63
CA ILE A 162 14.59 -0.78 -19.54
C ILE A 162 15.23 -1.08 -18.19
N TYR A 163 15.71 -2.32 -18.01
CA TYR A 163 16.34 -2.74 -16.76
C TYR A 163 17.56 -1.86 -16.40
N LEU A 164 18.46 -1.61 -17.35
CA LEU A 164 19.63 -0.77 -17.17
C LEU A 164 19.25 0.69 -16.88
N ALA A 165 18.21 1.22 -17.54
CA ALA A 165 17.74 2.58 -17.26
C ALA A 165 17.27 2.75 -15.81
N PHE A 166 16.50 1.79 -15.27
CA PHE A 166 16.05 1.83 -13.88
C PHE A 166 17.19 1.60 -12.88
N GLN A 167 18.18 0.78 -13.22
CA GLN A 167 19.32 0.50 -12.35
C GLN A 167 20.28 1.69 -12.24
N HIS A 168 20.53 2.42 -13.33
CA HIS A 168 21.46 3.55 -13.33
C HIS A 168 20.82 4.88 -12.93
N HIS A 169 19.50 5.00 -13.01
CA HIS A 169 18.77 6.23 -12.69
C HIS A 169 17.66 5.97 -11.65
N PRO A 170 17.98 5.98 -10.34
CA PRO A 170 17.01 5.79 -9.26
C PRO A 170 15.80 6.74 -9.35
N ILE A 171 15.99 7.95 -9.88
CA ILE A 171 14.92 8.93 -10.09
C ILE A 171 13.83 8.40 -11.02
N LEU A 172 14.17 7.61 -12.05
CA LEU A 172 13.17 6.99 -12.92
C LEU A 172 12.32 5.99 -12.15
N GLY A 173 12.92 5.24 -11.22
CA GLY A 173 12.19 4.38 -10.28
C GLY A 173 11.20 5.16 -9.43
N VAL A 174 11.64 6.27 -8.82
CA VAL A 174 10.77 7.16 -8.04
C VAL A 174 9.61 7.70 -8.88
N MET A 175 9.88 8.16 -10.11
CA MET A 175 8.85 8.66 -11.01
C MET A 175 7.85 7.58 -11.41
N ALA A 176 8.33 6.37 -11.71
CA ALA A 176 7.46 5.24 -12.07
C ALA A 176 6.54 4.83 -10.90
N GLY A 177 7.10 4.68 -9.69
CA GLY A 177 6.31 4.36 -8.50
C GLY A 177 5.30 5.46 -8.14
N THR A 178 5.69 6.72 -8.32
CA THR A 178 4.81 7.89 -8.12
C THR A 178 3.65 7.85 -9.11
N ALA A 179 3.95 7.73 -10.41
CA ALA A 179 2.94 7.74 -11.47
C ALA A 179 1.98 6.55 -11.33
N LEU A 180 2.52 5.34 -11.13
CA LEU A 180 1.69 4.14 -10.96
C LEU A 180 0.76 4.29 -9.76
N THR A 181 1.28 4.74 -8.62
CA THR A 181 0.46 4.91 -7.42
C THR A 181 -0.56 6.04 -7.58
N MET A 182 -0.24 7.11 -8.29
CA MET A 182 -1.23 8.17 -8.58
C MET A 182 -2.37 7.67 -9.47
N LEU A 183 -2.05 6.87 -10.48
CA LEU A 183 -3.04 6.32 -11.41
C LEU A 183 -3.96 5.30 -10.72
N VAL A 184 -3.37 4.39 -9.95
CA VAL A 184 -4.11 3.31 -9.27
C VAL A 184 -4.73 3.80 -7.96
N GLN A 185 -4.21 4.89 -7.38
CA GLN A 185 -4.59 5.44 -6.08
C GLN A 185 -4.45 4.43 -4.92
N SER A 186 -3.48 3.52 -5.02
CA SER A 186 -3.20 2.50 -3.99
C SER A 186 -1.70 2.21 -3.90
N SER A 187 -1.05 2.63 -2.80
CA SER A 187 0.34 2.26 -2.54
C SER A 187 0.50 0.76 -2.39
N SER A 188 -0.42 0.10 -1.67
CA SER A 188 -0.42 -1.36 -1.50
C SER A 188 -0.38 -2.11 -2.83
N ALA A 189 -1.02 -1.59 -3.89
CA ALA A 189 -0.97 -2.19 -5.22
C ALA A 189 0.40 -2.02 -5.89
N THR A 190 0.97 -0.82 -5.83
CA THR A 190 2.31 -0.55 -6.35
C THR A 190 3.38 -1.34 -5.61
N VAL A 191 3.32 -1.38 -4.28
CA VAL A 191 4.22 -2.18 -3.43
C VAL A 191 4.06 -3.67 -3.75
N GLY A 192 2.83 -4.17 -3.85
CA GLY A 192 2.56 -5.57 -4.19
C GLY A 192 3.11 -5.97 -5.55
N LEU A 193 2.90 -5.14 -6.57
CA LEU A 193 3.49 -5.34 -7.90
C LEU A 193 5.03 -5.35 -7.84
N THR A 194 5.62 -4.39 -7.13
CA THR A 194 7.08 -4.28 -6.96
C THR A 194 7.66 -5.54 -6.29
N ILE A 195 6.98 -6.05 -5.25
CA ILE A 195 7.37 -7.29 -4.56
C ILE A 195 7.31 -8.48 -5.51
N VAL A 196 6.22 -8.63 -6.28
CA VAL A 196 6.07 -9.74 -7.25
C VAL A 196 7.16 -9.68 -8.31
N MET A 197 7.36 -8.51 -8.91
CA MET A 197 8.39 -8.33 -9.94
C MET A 197 9.79 -8.62 -9.39
N GLY A 198 10.09 -8.21 -8.16
CA GLY A 198 11.32 -8.58 -7.48
C GLY A 198 11.45 -10.09 -7.27
N SER A 199 10.41 -10.75 -6.77
CA SER A 199 10.39 -12.21 -6.53
C SER A 199 10.55 -13.04 -7.81
N GLN A 200 10.10 -12.51 -8.94
CA GLN A 200 10.25 -13.12 -10.26
C GLN A 200 11.58 -12.78 -10.95
N GLY A 201 12.48 -12.05 -10.28
CA GLY A 201 13.77 -11.62 -10.82
C GLY A 201 13.66 -10.54 -11.91
N LEU A 202 12.50 -9.88 -12.06
CA LEU A 202 12.30 -8.79 -13.01
C LEU A 202 12.90 -7.47 -12.51
N LEU A 203 13.00 -7.31 -11.19
CA LEU A 203 13.61 -6.15 -10.54
C LEU A 203 14.64 -6.60 -9.52
N THR A 204 15.77 -5.88 -9.45
CA THR A 204 16.68 -5.92 -8.31
C THR A 204 16.26 -4.94 -7.23
N LEU A 205 16.87 -5.04 -6.04
CA LEU A 205 16.69 -4.06 -4.97
C LEU A 205 17.06 -2.64 -5.43
N ASP A 206 18.09 -2.49 -6.27
CA ASP A 206 18.53 -1.18 -6.79
C ASP A 206 17.43 -0.48 -7.59
N SER A 207 16.61 -1.23 -8.33
CA SER A 207 15.48 -0.69 -9.10
C SER A 207 14.19 -0.63 -8.28
N ALA A 208 13.96 -1.61 -7.40
CA ALA A 208 12.73 -1.76 -6.64
C ALA A 208 12.61 -0.77 -5.46
N ILE A 209 13.70 -0.50 -4.72
CA ILE A 209 13.68 0.45 -3.60
C ILE A 209 13.26 1.87 -4.06
N PRO A 210 13.81 2.43 -5.15
CA PRO A 210 13.35 3.72 -5.64
C PRO A 210 11.87 3.73 -6.09
N ILE A 211 11.35 2.62 -6.61
CA ILE A 211 9.92 2.49 -6.92
C ILE A 211 9.06 2.59 -5.64
N LEU A 212 9.48 1.95 -4.56
CA LEU A 212 8.81 2.06 -3.24
C LEU A 212 8.88 3.50 -2.71
N PHE A 213 9.99 4.21 -2.88
CA PHE A 213 10.03 5.63 -2.55
C PHE A 213 9.02 6.43 -3.39
N GLY A 214 8.92 6.13 -4.68
CA GLY A 214 7.91 6.71 -5.56
C GLY A 214 6.47 6.48 -5.08
N ASP A 215 6.14 5.25 -4.64
CA ASP A 215 4.78 4.93 -4.16
C ASP A 215 4.32 5.86 -3.03
N ASN A 216 5.27 6.22 -2.17
CA ASN A 216 5.05 7.05 -1.01
C ASN A 216 4.72 8.50 -1.38
N ILE A 217 5.32 9.03 -2.46
CA ILE A 217 4.94 10.32 -3.02
C ILE A 217 3.58 10.21 -3.71
N GLY A 218 3.39 9.17 -4.54
CA GLY A 218 2.17 9.01 -5.32
C GLY A 218 0.91 8.92 -4.47
N THR A 219 0.98 8.30 -3.29
CA THR A 219 -0.14 8.19 -2.33
C THR A 219 -0.70 9.54 -1.89
N THR A 220 0.11 10.60 -1.94
CA THR A 220 -0.31 11.94 -1.49
C THR A 220 -1.38 12.57 -2.39
N ILE A 221 -1.57 12.05 -3.61
CA ILE A 221 -2.56 12.59 -4.56
C ILE A 221 -3.98 12.57 -4.00
N THR A 222 -4.34 11.55 -3.20
CA THR A 222 -5.69 11.44 -2.63
C THR A 222 -5.96 12.57 -1.64
N ALA A 223 -4.94 12.98 -0.87
CA ALA A 223 -5.01 14.10 0.06
C ALA A 223 -5.19 15.43 -0.69
N VAL A 224 -4.39 15.61 -1.75
CA VAL A 224 -4.42 16.80 -2.59
C VAL A 224 -5.80 16.97 -3.21
N LEU A 225 -6.30 15.92 -3.90
CA LEU A 225 -7.60 15.93 -4.55
C LEU A 225 -8.74 16.15 -3.55
N ALA A 226 -8.71 15.48 -2.39
CA ALA A 226 -9.76 15.67 -1.37
C ALA A 226 -9.74 17.07 -0.75
N SER A 227 -8.58 17.71 -0.64
CA SER A 227 -8.48 19.06 -0.08
C SER A 227 -8.94 20.17 -1.04
N LEU A 228 -9.16 19.85 -2.32
CA LEU A 228 -9.69 20.80 -3.31
C LEU A 228 -11.09 21.24 -2.86
N GLY A 229 -11.29 22.57 -2.77
CA GLY A 229 -12.56 23.13 -2.29
C GLY A 229 -12.71 23.16 -0.77
N MET A 230 -11.81 22.56 0.01
CA MET A 230 -11.83 22.67 1.48
C MET A 230 -11.17 23.97 1.99
N ASN A 231 -11.31 24.24 3.29
CA ASN A 231 -10.74 25.42 3.95
C ASN A 231 -9.20 25.39 4.05
N ARG A 232 -8.60 26.50 4.48
CA ARG A 232 -7.14 26.68 4.56
C ARG A 232 -6.47 25.59 5.41
N SER A 233 -7.04 25.24 6.56
CA SER A 233 -6.46 24.24 7.48
C SER A 233 -6.39 22.85 6.84
N ALA A 234 -7.43 22.43 6.11
CA ALA A 234 -7.45 21.15 5.40
C ALA A 234 -6.41 21.12 4.26
N ARG A 235 -6.28 22.21 3.50
CA ARG A 235 -5.23 22.33 2.47
C ARG A 235 -3.83 22.33 3.05
N GLN A 236 -3.63 22.98 4.21
CA GLN A 236 -2.35 22.92 4.94
C GLN A 236 -2.05 21.50 5.41
N SER A 237 -3.05 20.72 5.81
CA SER A 237 -2.86 19.32 6.19
C SER A 237 -2.44 18.46 5.00
N ALA A 238 -3.09 18.63 3.84
CA ALA A 238 -2.70 17.91 2.63
C ALA A 238 -1.29 18.30 2.17
N LEU A 239 -0.95 19.59 2.20
CA LEU A 239 0.39 20.06 1.88
C LEU A 239 1.45 19.52 2.84
N ALA A 240 1.17 19.50 4.15
CA ALA A 240 2.08 18.93 5.14
C ALA A 240 2.34 17.43 4.86
N HIS A 241 1.32 16.68 4.46
CA HIS A 241 1.47 15.28 4.05
C HIS A 241 2.34 15.12 2.79
N VAL A 242 2.11 15.94 1.76
CA VAL A 242 2.93 15.96 0.54
C VAL A 242 4.40 16.26 0.87
N LEU A 243 4.64 17.35 1.61
CA LEU A 243 5.98 17.78 1.98
C LEU A 243 6.71 16.72 2.81
N PHE A 244 6.03 16.12 3.79
CA PHE A 244 6.61 15.05 4.61
C PHE A 244 7.10 13.88 3.74
N LYS A 245 6.28 13.42 2.79
CA LYS A 245 6.63 12.30 1.89
C LYS A 245 7.74 12.67 0.91
N VAL A 246 7.67 13.85 0.29
CA VAL A 246 8.69 14.30 -0.67
C VAL A 246 10.04 14.50 0.02
N ILE A 247 10.06 15.15 1.19
CA ILE A 247 11.29 15.36 1.96
C ILE A 247 11.85 14.01 2.44
N GLY A 248 11.00 13.13 2.97
CA GLY A 248 11.40 11.78 3.38
C GLY A 248 12.04 11.02 2.22
N VAL A 249 11.42 11.00 1.05
CA VAL A 249 12.01 10.38 -0.15
C VAL A 249 13.34 11.02 -0.53
N ALA A 250 13.45 12.35 -0.54
CA ALA A 250 14.70 13.02 -0.88
C ALA A 250 15.84 12.62 0.06
N ILE A 251 15.57 12.50 1.37
CA ILE A 251 16.54 12.05 2.37
C ILE A 251 16.95 10.60 2.10
N PHE A 252 16.00 9.68 2.02
CA PHE A 252 16.32 8.26 1.81
C PHE A 252 16.97 7.99 0.44
N LEU A 253 16.65 8.79 -0.58
CA LEU A 253 17.29 8.71 -1.88
C LEU A 253 18.76 9.14 -1.82
N ALA A 254 19.08 10.19 -1.05
CA ALA A 254 20.46 10.61 -0.82
C ALA A 254 21.30 9.54 -0.08
N PHE A 255 20.65 8.72 0.76
CA PHE A 255 21.27 7.63 1.51
C PHE A 255 20.85 6.23 1.01
N VAL A 256 20.51 6.10 -0.27
CA VAL A 256 19.95 4.85 -0.81
C VAL A 256 20.90 3.65 -0.68
N GLY A 257 22.22 3.88 -0.79
CA GLY A 257 23.25 2.85 -0.61
C GLY A 257 23.21 2.24 0.81
N PRO A 258 23.48 3.03 1.86
CA PRO A 258 23.37 2.57 3.25
C PRO A 258 22.00 1.98 3.60
N PHE A 259 20.92 2.55 3.06
CA PHE A 259 19.58 2.02 3.26
C PHE A 259 19.41 0.63 2.64
N LYS A 260 19.93 0.40 1.43
CA LYS A 260 19.94 -0.91 0.80
C LYS A 260 20.74 -1.91 1.63
N ASP A 261 21.91 -1.53 2.14
CA ASP A 261 22.74 -2.40 2.96
C ASP A 261 22.00 -2.81 4.24
N LEU A 262 21.29 -1.87 4.88
CA LEU A 262 20.41 -2.18 6.01
C LEU A 262 19.31 -3.17 5.61
N VAL A 263 18.65 -2.97 4.46
CA VAL A 263 17.59 -3.85 3.96
C VAL A 263 18.11 -5.27 3.70
N LEU A 264 19.32 -5.41 3.14
CA LEU A 264 19.97 -6.69 2.88
C LEU A 264 20.19 -7.51 4.17
N LEU A 265 20.41 -6.85 5.31
CA LEU A 265 20.55 -7.51 6.62
C LEU A 265 19.23 -8.06 7.17
N THR A 266 18.07 -7.64 6.64
CA THR A 266 16.77 -8.00 7.23
C THR A 266 16.28 -9.39 6.83
N SER A 267 16.69 -9.91 5.66
CA SER A 267 16.28 -11.22 5.14
C SER A 267 17.16 -11.61 3.95
N SER A 268 17.21 -12.90 3.62
CA SER A 268 17.79 -13.40 2.37
C SER A 268 16.79 -13.44 1.20
N ASP A 269 15.51 -13.20 1.46
CA ASP A 269 14.44 -13.26 0.45
C ASP A 269 14.04 -11.85 -0.02
N ILE A 270 14.06 -11.61 -1.33
CA ILE A 270 13.81 -10.29 -1.90
C ILE A 270 12.40 -9.76 -1.60
N ALA A 271 11.38 -10.62 -1.52
CA ALA A 271 10.02 -10.19 -1.19
C ALA A 271 9.96 -9.67 0.25
N ARG A 272 10.59 -10.39 1.18
CA ARG A 272 10.73 -9.95 2.58
C ARG A 272 11.58 -8.69 2.70
N GLN A 273 12.70 -8.60 1.97
CA GLN A 273 13.55 -7.41 1.94
C GLN A 273 12.75 -6.17 1.47
N LEU A 274 11.96 -6.27 0.41
CA LEU A 274 11.15 -5.17 -0.10
C LEU A 274 10.02 -4.76 0.87
N ALA A 275 9.36 -5.72 1.51
CA ALA A 275 8.38 -5.40 2.56
C ALA A 275 9.03 -4.74 3.79
N ASN A 276 10.23 -5.18 4.17
CA ASN A 276 10.99 -4.58 5.25
C ASN A 276 11.50 -3.18 4.87
N ALA A 277 11.97 -2.97 3.64
CA ALA A 277 12.33 -1.67 3.12
C ALA A 277 11.15 -0.69 3.20
N HIS A 278 9.98 -1.11 2.72
CA HIS A 278 8.76 -0.32 2.82
C HIS A 278 8.38 -0.01 4.27
N THR A 279 8.59 -0.96 5.19
CA THR A 279 8.33 -0.76 6.62
C THR A 279 9.31 0.24 7.24
N LEU A 280 10.61 0.05 7.02
CA LEU A 280 11.70 0.90 7.54
C LEU A 280 11.61 2.34 7.02
N PHE A 281 11.16 2.53 5.78
CA PHE A 281 10.96 3.87 5.22
C PHE A 281 9.79 4.63 5.86
N ASN A 282 8.73 3.91 6.26
CA ASN A 282 7.49 4.52 6.75
C ASN A 282 7.46 4.73 8.27
N VAL A 283 8.35 4.08 9.02
CA VAL A 283 8.52 4.25 10.47
C VAL A 283 9.50 5.37 10.76
#